data_AF-A0A9W5AYS6-F1
#
_entry.id   AF-A0A9W5AYS6-F1
#
_cell.length_a   1.000
_cell.length_b   1.000
_cell.length_c   1.000
_cell.angle_alpha   90.00
_cell.angle_beta   90.00
_cell.angle_gamma   90.00
#
_symmetry.space_group_name_H-M   'P 1'
#
loop_
_entity.id
_entity.type
_entity.pdbx_description
1 polymer ?
#
loop_
_entity_poly.entity_id
_entity_poly.type
_entity_poly.pdbx_seq_one_letter_code
_entity_poly.pdbx_strand_id
1 'polypeptide(L)' 'MAQQLALDIPDAGTGTQSSPEPDLAVSVLKAAGGDPLVAIRSLLADADFLRDQLYIASCVMSAGMARGWKPKYERPL' A
#
# COMPACT_ATOMS: atom_id res chain seq x y z
N MET A 1 32.73 -2.90 48.33
CA MET A 1 31.27 -2.68 48.27
C MET A 1 30.98 -1.90 46.99
N ALA A 2 30.37 -2.53 45.99
CA ALA A 2 29.98 -1.88 44.75
C ALA A 2 28.46 -2.00 44.62
N GLN A 3 27.79 -0.86 44.77
CA GLN A 3 26.34 -0.77 44.77
C GLN A 3 25.88 -0.54 43.33
N GLN A 4 25.40 -1.61 42.70
CA GLN A 4 24.73 -1.55 41.39
C GLN A 4 23.45 -0.74 41.52
N LEU A 5 23.40 0.42 40.87
CA LEU A 5 22.15 1.13 40.63
C LEU A 5 21.30 0.29 39.67
N ALA A 6 20.21 -0.28 40.18
CA ALA A 6 19.13 -0.77 39.34
C ALA A 6 18.47 0.45 38.69
N LEU A 7 18.65 0.58 37.37
CA LEU A 7 17.89 1.56 36.59
C LEU A 7 16.51 0.95 36.34
N ASP A 8 15.51 1.39 37.09
CA ASP A 8 14.10 1.14 36.76
C ASP A 8 13.80 1.83 35.43
N ILE A 9 13.90 1.07 34.34
CA ILE A 9 13.43 1.50 33.03
C ILE A 9 11.92 1.31 33.08
N PRO A 10 11.11 2.37 33.07
CA PRO A 10 9.67 2.20 32.95
C PRO A 10 9.41 1.45 31.64
N ASP A 11 8.63 0.38 31.72
CA ASP A 11 8.09 -0.35 30.59
C ASP A 11 7.32 0.66 29.74
N ALA A 12 8.04 1.29 28.80
CA ALA A 12 7.45 2.05 27.72
C ALA A 12 6.82 1.00 26.84
N GLY A 13 5.62 0.56 27.25
CA GLY A 13 4.69 -0.14 26.41
C GLY A 13 4.61 0.66 25.13
N THR A 14 5.33 0.21 24.12
CA THR A 14 5.19 0.65 22.75
C THR A 14 3.88 0.04 22.30
N GLY A 15 2.79 0.58 22.84
CA GLY A 15 1.52 0.54 22.18
C GLY A 15 1.79 1.17 20.83
N THR A 16 2.00 0.33 19.82
CA THR A 16 1.72 0.70 18.44
C THR A 16 0.27 1.12 18.46
N GLN A 17 0.04 2.41 18.72
CA GLN A 17 -1.27 3.02 18.68
C GLN A 17 -1.64 3.01 17.21
N SER A 18 -2.20 1.87 16.79
CA SER A 18 -2.78 1.66 15.47
C SER A 18 -3.93 2.64 15.39
N SER A 19 -3.65 3.85 14.91
CA SER A 19 -4.70 4.74 14.46
C SER A 19 -5.55 3.95 13.47
N PRO A 20 -6.89 4.01 13.53
CA PRO A 20 -7.70 3.30 12.55
C PRO A 20 -7.30 3.82 11.18
N GLU A 21 -6.71 2.95 10.34
CA GLU A 21 -6.39 3.32 8.97
C GLU A 21 -7.70 3.76 8.31
N PRO A 22 -7.73 4.96 7.71
CA PRO A 22 -8.95 5.46 7.09
C PRO A 22 -9.34 4.51 5.96
N ASP A 23 -10.63 4.15 5.91
CA ASP A 23 -11.17 3.36 4.81
C ASP A 23 -10.92 4.11 3.48
N LEU A 24 -10.12 3.48 2.63
CA LEU A 24 -9.74 4.02 1.33
C LEU A 24 -10.95 4.17 0.41
N ALA A 25 -11.94 3.27 0.48
CA ALA A 25 -13.15 3.36 -0.33
C ALA A 25 -13.95 4.61 0.05
N VAL A 26 -14.09 4.88 1.35
CA VAL A 26 -14.73 6.10 1.87
C VAL A 26 -13.95 7.34 1.44
N SER A 27 -12.62 7.28 1.47
CA SER A 27 -11.76 8.39 1.07
C SER A 27 -11.89 8.72 -0.43
N VAL A 28 -11.92 7.70 -1.29
CA VAL A 28 -12.14 7.84 -2.74
C VAL A 28 -13.54 8.41 -3.03
N LEU A 29 -14.58 7.88 -2.37
CA LEU A 29 -15.94 8.40 -2.53
C LEU A 29 -16.05 9.87 -2.10
N LYS A 30 -15.38 10.24 -1.00
CA LYS A 30 -15.31 11.63 -0.54
C LYS A 30 -14.59 12.52 -1.54
N ALA A 31 -13.48 12.05 -2.13
CA ALA A 31 -12.76 12.79 -3.16
C ALA A 31 -13.61 13.00 -4.43
N ALA A 32 -14.52 12.08 -4.73
CA ALA A 32 -15.50 12.18 -5.80
C ALA A 32 -16.73 13.05 -5.45
N GLY A 33 -16.72 13.77 -4.33
CA GLY A 33 -17.86 14.59 -3.88
C GLY A 33 -19.08 13.76 -3.46
N GLY A 34 -18.89 12.48 -3.13
CA GLY A 34 -19.98 11.56 -2.80
C GLY A 34 -20.62 10.89 -4.01
N ASP A 35 -20.17 11.16 -5.24
CA ASP A 35 -20.69 10.51 -6.44
C ASP A 35 -19.98 9.16 -6.68
N PRO A 36 -20.68 8.02 -6.55
CA PRO A 36 -20.08 6.70 -6.72
C PRO A 36 -19.67 6.42 -8.17
N LEU A 37 -20.37 7.00 -9.17
CA LEU A 37 -20.01 6.80 -10.57
C LEU A 37 -18.75 7.58 -10.93
N VAL A 38 -18.56 8.78 -10.38
CA VAL A 38 -17.30 9.53 -10.55
C VAL A 38 -16.14 8.78 -9.89
N ALA A 39 -16.34 8.29 -8.67
CA ALA A 39 -15.34 7.47 -7.97
C ALA A 39 -14.94 6.23 -8.79
N ILE A 40 -15.91 5.47 -9.29
CA ILE A 40 -15.64 4.26 -10.11
C ILE A 40 -14.92 4.63 -11.41
N ARG A 41 -15.35 5.67 -12.12
CA ARG A 41 -14.68 6.10 -13.36
C ARG A 41 -13.24 6.52 -13.10
N SER A 42 -12.96 7.24 -12.01
CA SER A 42 -11.61 7.61 -11.61
C SER A 42 -10.76 6.37 -11.33
N LEU A 43 -11.28 5.42 -10.55
CA LEU A 43 -10.57 4.17 -10.24
C LEU A 43 -10.28 3.32 -11.48
N LEU A 44 -11.20 3.29 -12.45
CA LEU A 44 -10.98 2.60 -13.72
C LEU A 44 -9.87 3.28 -14.53
N ALA A 45 -9.83 4.61 -14.58
CA ALA A 45 -8.76 5.35 -15.25
C ALA A 45 -7.40 5.11 -14.59
N ASP A 46 -7.34 5.13 -13.26
CA ASP A 46 -6.12 4.82 -12.50
C ASP A 46 -5.65 3.38 -12.75
N ALA A 47 -6.59 2.43 -12.80
CA ALA A 47 -6.28 1.02 -13.08
C ALA A 47 -5.72 0.83 -14.50
N ASP A 48 -6.26 1.50 -15.50
CA ASP A 48 -5.75 1.45 -16.87
C ASP A 48 -4.36 2.07 -16.98
N PHE A 49 -4.15 3.25 -16.37
CA PHE A 49 -2.82 3.85 -16.28
C PHE A 49 -1.81 2.89 -15.64
N LEU A 50 -2.19 2.23 -14.54
CA LEU A 50 -1.30 1.28 -13.85
C LEU A 50 -0.99 0.04 -14.70
N ARG A 51 -1.97 -0.44 -15.50
CA ARG A 51 -1.74 -1.55 -16.45
C ARG A 51 -0.76 -1.16 -17.54
N ASP A 52 -0.85 0.04 -18.08
CA ASP A 52 0.10 0.54 -19.09
C ASP A 52 1.51 0.62 -18.51
N GLN A 53 1.66 1.15 -17.29
CA GLN A 53 2.94 1.20 -16.60
C GLN A 53 3.52 -0.21 -16.34
N LEU A 54 2.67 -1.17 -15.94
CA LEU A 54 3.07 -2.57 -15.77
C LEU A 54 3.47 -3.22 -17.10
N TYR A 55 2.79 -2.89 -18.19
CA TYR A 55 3.14 -3.37 -19.53
C TYR A 55 4.52 -2.87 -19.95
N ILE A 56 4.77 -1.56 -19.81
CA ILE A 56 6.07 -0.95 -20.10
C ILE A 56 7.15 -1.61 -19.22
N ALA A 57 6.91 -1.73 -17.91
CA ALA A 57 7.84 -2.38 -17.01
C ALA A 57 8.12 -3.83 -17.44
N SER A 58 7.10 -4.59 -17.83
CA SER A 58 7.26 -5.97 -18.30
C SER A 58 8.07 -6.10 -19.59
N CYS A 59 8.04 -5.08 -20.45
CA CYS A 59 8.85 -5.04 -21.67
C CYS A 59 10.32 -4.73 -21.37
N VAL A 60 10.59 -3.84 -20.42
CA VAL A 60 11.94 -3.39 -20.06
C VAL A 60 12.64 -4.36 -19.09
N MET A 61 11.87 -5.02 -18.22
CA MET A 61 12.37 -6.06 -17.32
C MET A 61 12.73 -7.30 -18.15
N SER A 62 14.00 -7.39 -18.56
CA SER A 62 14.53 -8.56 -19.27
C SER A 62 14.46 -9.83 -18.42
N ALA A 63 14.71 -10.99 -19.05
CA ALA A 63 14.90 -12.26 -18.34
C ALA A 63 16.07 -12.25 -17.31
N GLY A 64 16.82 -11.13 -17.20
CA GLY A 64 17.90 -10.90 -16.24
C GLY A 64 17.41 -10.75 -14.79
N MET A 65 17.31 -9.52 -14.26
CA MET A 65 17.05 -9.24 -12.84
C MET A 65 15.76 -9.89 -12.32
N ALA A 66 14.73 -9.95 -13.15
CA ALA A 66 13.45 -10.58 -12.82
C ALA A 66 13.45 -12.11 -12.99
N ARG A 67 14.53 -12.70 -13.53
CA ARG A 67 14.66 -14.14 -13.83
C ARG A 67 13.45 -14.72 -14.57
N GLY A 68 12.88 -13.94 -15.51
CA GLY A 68 11.72 -14.34 -16.29
C GLY A 68 10.36 -14.16 -15.60
N TRP A 69 10.33 -13.61 -14.37
CA TRP A 69 9.08 -13.22 -13.73
C TRP A 69 8.39 -12.11 -14.52
N LYS A 70 7.07 -12.24 -14.69
CA LYS A 70 6.20 -11.27 -15.35
C LYS A 70 5.05 -10.87 -14.41
N PRO A 71 4.62 -9.60 -14.42
CA PRO A 71 3.48 -9.17 -13.62
C PRO A 71 2.19 -9.88 -14.05
N LYS A 72 1.31 -10.13 -13.08
CA LYS A 72 -0.05 -10.62 -13.33
C LYS A 72 -0.99 -9.42 -13.37
N TYR A 73 -1.71 -9.25 -14.47
CA TYR A 73 -2.60 -8.11 -14.69
C TYR A 73 -3.98 -8.26 -14.03
N GLU A 74 -4.31 -9.49 -13.63
CA GLU A 74 -5.60 -9.85 -13.05
C GLU A 74 -5.38 -10.48 -11.67
N ARG A 75 -6.30 -10.22 -10.75
CA ARG A 75 -6.32 -10.94 -9.47
C ARG A 75 -6.95 -12.31 -9.68
N PRO A 76 -6.39 -13.37 -9.07
CA PRO A 76 -7.08 -14.66 -9.03
C PRO A 76 -8.40 -14.51 -8.25
N LEU A 77 -9.45 -15.16 -8.76
CA LEU A 77 -10.78 -15.22 -8.17
C LEU A 77 -10.80 -16.03 -6.87
#